data_AF-A0A7X0F8Q2-F1
#
_entry.id   AF-A0A7X0F8Q2-F1
#
_cell.length_a   1.000
_cell.length_b   1.000
_cell.length_c   1.000
_cell.angle_alpha   90.00
_cell.angle_beta   90.00
_cell.angle_gamma   90.00
#
_symmetry.space_group_name_H-M   'P 1'
#
loop_
_entity.id
_entity.type
_entity.pdbx_description
1 polymer ?
#
loop_
_entity_poly.entity_id
_entity_poly.type
_entity_poly.pdbx_seq_one_letter_code
_entity_poly.pdbx_strand_id
1 'polypeptide(L)'
;MPLRKTARGLASAAAIAGLSLAFMLPAGPAAAEAGFQRWVASFRSVAADNGISGSTYDRAFRGVTSADPEVLEKARFQPEFTAPVWDYFDNRVHDQSITVGREMARKWKPWLDRIEAKFGVDRYILLAIWSMESNYGEILKNDKVMRNVVRSLSTLAYGDKRRAKFARTQLIAALKILQRGDIDESHLVGSWAGAMGHTQFIPTSYQAYAVDADGNGKRDIWNSVPDALATAANLLKKNGWQGGKTWGYEVVLPEGRKFPSGSMTLDKWAALGVERANGKAFKRGSDVATLKVPDGRGGPAFLMTKNFSVIKRYNNADKYALAVGLLADEIAGYGGLVQDWKRPFTKLSFEEKQELQKRLSAHGYYDGKADGKIGEGSRSAIKTFQAQLGLTQDGHPSMEVLNRLRRN
;
A
#
# COMPACT_ATOMS: atom_id res chain seq x y z
N MET A 1 19.41 -26.15 94.93
CA MET A 1 18.76 -24.86 94.61
C MET A 1 19.34 -24.34 93.30
N PRO A 2 18.60 -23.65 92.42
CA PRO A 2 17.58 -24.18 91.46
C PRO A 2 17.95 -23.80 90.00
N LEU A 3 17.40 -24.36 88.90
CA LEU A 3 16.17 -23.98 88.14
C LEU A 3 16.29 -24.76 86.78
N ARG A 4 15.36 -25.62 86.32
CA ARG A 4 14.04 -25.38 85.66
C ARG A 4 14.13 -24.36 84.49
N LYS A 5 13.58 -24.56 83.29
CA LYS A 5 12.53 -25.47 82.80
C LYS A 5 12.51 -25.48 81.25
N THR A 6 11.96 -26.56 80.73
CA THR A 6 11.68 -26.95 79.35
C THR A 6 10.45 -26.28 78.72
N ALA A 7 10.39 -26.42 77.39
CA ALA A 7 9.36 -26.00 76.44
C ALA A 7 7.91 -26.43 76.76
N ARG A 8 6.95 -25.58 76.34
CA ARG A 8 5.74 -25.88 75.54
C ARG A 8 4.80 -24.67 75.51
N GLY A 9 4.17 -24.44 74.36
CA GLY A 9 3.06 -23.48 74.23
C GLY A 9 2.58 -23.32 72.79
N LEU A 10 1.76 -24.26 72.32
CA LEU A 10 0.87 -24.12 71.16
C LEU A 10 -0.52 -23.76 71.69
N ALA A 11 -1.06 -22.59 71.32
CA ALA A 11 -2.50 -22.31 71.30
C ALA A 11 -2.81 -21.03 70.50
N SER A 12 -3.54 -21.23 69.40
CA SER A 12 -4.67 -20.44 68.88
C SER A 12 -4.56 -18.92 68.72
N ALA A 13 -4.60 -18.47 67.46
CA ALA A 13 -5.41 -17.33 67.04
C ALA A 13 -5.89 -17.54 65.59
N ALA A 14 -7.18 -17.88 65.45
CA ALA A 14 -7.87 -17.91 64.17
C ALA A 14 -8.15 -16.48 63.71
N ALA A 15 -7.54 -16.06 62.60
CA ALA A 15 -7.86 -14.79 61.92
C ALA A 15 -8.50 -15.11 60.57
N ILE A 16 -9.73 -14.64 60.44
CA ILE A 16 -10.56 -14.67 59.22
C ILE A 16 -9.86 -13.86 58.13
N ALA A 17 -9.38 -14.52 57.08
CA ALA A 17 -8.99 -13.87 55.83
C ALA A 17 -9.98 -14.28 54.74
N GLY A 18 -11.02 -13.46 54.57
CA GLY A 18 -12.00 -13.62 53.51
C GLY A 18 -11.34 -13.51 52.14
N LEU A 19 -11.53 -14.56 51.32
CA LEU A 19 -11.25 -14.56 49.89
C LEU A 19 -11.95 -13.38 49.22
N SER A 20 -11.19 -12.36 48.82
CA SER A 20 -11.60 -11.44 47.76
C SER A 20 -10.98 -11.92 46.46
N LEU A 21 -11.49 -13.03 45.93
CA LEU A 21 -11.21 -13.43 44.56
C LEU A 21 -12.05 -12.52 43.65
N ALA A 22 -11.52 -11.33 43.36
CA ALA A 22 -12.07 -10.48 42.33
C ALA A 22 -11.91 -11.21 40.99
N PHE A 23 -12.97 -11.85 40.52
CA PHE A 23 -13.07 -12.33 39.14
C PHE A 23 -12.88 -11.13 38.21
N MET A 24 -11.68 -10.98 37.64
CA MET A 24 -11.50 -10.15 36.45
C MET A 24 -12.18 -10.86 35.28
N LEU A 25 -13.50 -10.72 35.21
CA LEU A 25 -14.25 -11.09 34.01
C LEU A 25 -13.73 -10.23 32.85
N PRO A 26 -13.36 -10.81 31.70
CA PRO A 26 -13.05 -10.02 30.52
C PRO A 26 -14.26 -9.14 30.19
N ALA A 27 -14.01 -7.86 29.90
CA ALA A 27 -15.07 -6.93 29.54
C ALA A 27 -15.87 -7.47 28.34
N GLY A 28 -17.15 -7.73 28.55
CA GLY A 28 -18.02 -8.27 27.50
C GLY A 28 -18.19 -7.32 26.31
N PRO A 29 -18.73 -7.79 25.16
CA PRO A 29 -18.90 -7.00 23.94
C PRO A 29 -19.59 -5.65 24.15
N ALA A 30 -20.63 -5.61 25.00
CA ALA A 30 -21.36 -4.40 25.35
C ALA A 30 -20.50 -3.36 26.10
N ALA A 31 -19.56 -3.79 26.95
CA ALA A 31 -18.66 -2.89 27.68
C ALA A 31 -17.60 -2.28 26.74
N ALA A 32 -17.12 -3.05 25.75
CA ALA A 32 -16.21 -2.56 24.73
C ALA A 32 -16.87 -1.52 23.80
N GLU A 33 -18.13 -1.75 23.41
CA GLU A 33 -18.94 -0.80 22.63
C GLU A 33 -19.19 0.49 23.42
N ALA A 34 -19.58 0.39 24.69
CA ALA A 34 -19.75 1.55 25.56
C ALA A 34 -18.44 2.35 25.73
N GLY A 35 -17.28 1.68 25.76
CA GLY A 35 -15.97 2.33 25.80
C GLY A 35 -15.68 3.16 24.54
N PHE A 36 -15.94 2.60 23.36
CA PHE A 36 -15.77 3.30 22.10
C PHE A 36 -16.73 4.49 21.96
N GLN A 37 -18.00 4.33 22.36
CA GLN A 37 -18.96 5.43 22.35
C GLN A 37 -18.57 6.60 23.27
N ARG A 38 -18.06 6.31 24.47
CA ARG A 38 -17.49 7.35 25.35
C ARG A 38 -16.30 8.06 24.72
N TRP A 39 -15.44 7.31 24.03
CA TRP A 39 -14.33 7.90 23.29
C TRP A 39 -14.82 8.84 22.19
N VAL A 40 -15.79 8.42 21.36
CA VAL A 40 -16.42 9.26 20.33
C VAL A 40 -17.04 10.51 20.94
N ALA A 41 -17.78 10.38 22.05
CA ALA A 41 -18.34 11.55 22.74
C ALA A 41 -17.25 12.52 23.21
N SER A 42 -16.17 12.01 23.81
CA SER A 42 -15.06 12.85 24.30
C SER A 42 -14.25 13.49 23.18
N PHE A 43 -14.16 12.87 22.00
CA PHE A 43 -13.42 13.41 20.86
C PHE A 43 -14.11 14.62 20.22
N ARG A 44 -15.41 14.83 20.50
CA ARG A 44 -16.19 15.97 19.98
C ARG A 44 -15.59 17.32 20.38
N SER A 45 -15.09 17.47 21.61
CA SER A 45 -14.44 18.71 22.05
C SER A 45 -13.17 18.99 21.24
N VAL A 46 -12.32 17.97 21.06
CA VAL A 46 -11.11 18.07 20.23
C VAL A 46 -11.45 18.47 18.79
N ALA A 47 -12.54 17.92 18.23
CA ALA A 47 -13.01 18.30 16.90
C ALA A 47 -13.49 19.76 16.85
N ALA A 48 -14.26 20.20 17.84
CA ALA A 48 -14.72 21.59 17.96
C ALA A 48 -13.54 22.58 18.09
N ASP A 49 -12.55 22.26 18.92
CA ASP A 49 -11.32 23.06 19.08
C ASP A 49 -10.51 23.17 17.77
N ASN A 50 -10.72 22.24 16.83
CA ASN A 50 -10.13 22.24 15.50
C ASN A 50 -11.04 22.83 14.42
N GLY A 51 -12.13 23.50 14.81
CA GLY A 51 -13.05 24.21 13.95
C GLY A 51 -14.11 23.34 13.26
N ILE A 52 -14.34 22.11 13.73
CA ILE A 52 -15.42 21.26 13.21
C ILE A 52 -16.74 21.65 13.86
N SER A 53 -17.76 21.93 13.04
CA SER A 53 -19.11 22.24 13.51
C SER A 53 -19.77 21.01 14.13
N GLY A 54 -20.65 21.22 15.12
CA GLY A 54 -21.45 20.15 15.71
C GLY A 54 -22.24 19.36 14.65
N SER A 55 -22.84 20.07 13.69
CA SER A 55 -23.61 19.43 12.61
C SER A 55 -22.75 18.50 11.74
N THR A 56 -21.52 18.90 11.39
CA THR A 56 -20.59 18.06 10.63
C THR A 56 -20.20 16.84 11.44
N TYR A 57 -19.88 17.03 12.72
CA TYR A 57 -19.52 15.93 13.62
C TYR A 57 -20.65 14.89 13.71
N ASP A 58 -21.86 15.36 13.97
CA ASP A 58 -23.03 14.49 14.17
C ASP A 58 -23.38 13.72 12.90
N ARG A 59 -23.27 14.35 11.72
CA ARG A 59 -23.42 13.65 10.42
C ARG A 59 -22.31 12.62 10.18
N ALA A 60 -21.06 13.00 10.42
CA ALA A 60 -19.90 12.15 10.16
C ALA A 60 -19.87 10.89 11.04
N PHE A 61 -20.34 10.98 12.28
CA PHE A 61 -20.39 9.87 13.23
C PHE A 61 -21.74 9.14 13.26
N ARG A 62 -22.69 9.52 12.40
CA ARG A 62 -23.99 8.83 12.30
C ARG A 62 -23.77 7.37 11.93
N GLY A 63 -24.24 6.45 12.78
CA GLY A 63 -24.07 5.00 12.58
C GLY A 63 -22.69 4.45 12.98
N VAL A 64 -21.78 5.28 13.50
CA VAL A 64 -20.48 4.84 14.02
C VAL A 64 -20.65 4.43 15.50
N THR A 65 -21.31 3.30 15.73
CA THR A 65 -21.64 2.81 17.08
C THR A 65 -20.55 1.93 17.70
N SER A 66 -19.72 1.28 16.88
CA SER A 66 -18.66 0.39 17.34
C SER A 66 -17.38 0.51 16.53
N ALA A 67 -16.25 0.20 17.17
CA ALA A 67 -14.97 0.03 16.52
C ALA A 67 -15.05 -1.09 15.45
N ASP A 68 -14.26 -0.98 14.39
CA ASP A 68 -14.15 -2.01 13.35
C ASP A 68 -13.07 -3.06 13.75
N PRO A 69 -13.44 -4.31 14.09
CA PRO A 69 -12.46 -5.32 14.50
C PRO A 69 -11.42 -5.61 13.43
N GLU A 70 -11.80 -5.58 12.14
CA GLU A 70 -10.90 -5.89 11.04
C GLU A 70 -9.84 -4.79 10.86
N VAL A 71 -10.18 -3.54 11.16
CA VAL A 71 -9.20 -2.44 11.19
C VAL A 71 -8.12 -2.71 12.24
N LEU A 72 -8.51 -3.18 13.44
CA LEU A 72 -7.57 -3.51 14.50
C LEU A 72 -6.74 -4.77 14.18
N GLU A 73 -7.34 -5.77 13.55
CA GLU A 73 -6.65 -6.96 13.07
C GLU A 73 -5.57 -6.60 12.05
N LYS A 74 -5.93 -5.86 11.00
CA LYS A 74 -4.97 -5.39 9.97
C LYS A 74 -3.89 -4.48 10.56
N ALA A 75 -4.22 -3.71 11.60
CA ALA A 75 -3.25 -2.87 12.28
C ALA A 75 -2.18 -3.67 13.05
N ARG A 76 -2.54 -4.85 13.58
CA ARG A 76 -1.65 -5.78 14.27
C ARG A 76 -0.81 -6.62 13.32
N PHE A 77 -1.32 -6.88 12.11
CA PHE A 77 -0.62 -7.69 11.12
C PHE A 77 0.76 -7.10 10.79
N GLN A 78 1.80 -7.85 11.12
CA GLN A 78 3.17 -7.58 10.70
C GLN A 78 3.52 -8.66 9.68
N PRO A 79 3.55 -8.34 8.38
CA PRO A 79 4.02 -9.32 7.41
C PRO A 79 5.50 -9.59 7.71
N GLU A 80 5.86 -10.84 7.92
CA GLU A 80 7.25 -11.27 7.85
C GLU A 80 7.70 -11.13 6.39
N PHE A 81 8.67 -10.26 6.11
CA PHE A 81 9.13 -10.04 4.74
C PHE A 81 10.46 -10.75 4.49
N THR A 82 10.39 -11.91 3.81
CA THR A 82 11.49 -12.55 3.07
C THR A 82 11.12 -12.82 1.60
N ALA A 83 10.07 -12.16 1.09
CA ALA A 83 9.65 -12.33 -0.30
C ALA A 83 10.73 -11.76 -1.26
N PRO A 84 11.15 -12.54 -2.27
CA PRO A 84 12.04 -12.04 -3.31
C PRO A 84 11.50 -10.81 -4.03
N VAL A 85 12.41 -10.02 -4.62
CA VAL A 85 12.09 -8.71 -5.17
C VAL A 85 11.06 -8.78 -6.30
N TRP A 86 11.16 -9.78 -7.19
CA TRP A 86 10.26 -9.97 -8.34
C TRP A 86 8.80 -10.19 -7.95
N ASP A 87 8.52 -10.76 -6.78
CA ASP A 87 7.15 -11.05 -6.34
C ASP A 87 6.29 -9.80 -6.26
N TYR A 88 6.89 -8.67 -5.86
CA TYR A 88 6.20 -7.40 -5.83
C TYR A 88 5.87 -6.90 -7.25
N PHE A 89 6.84 -7.00 -8.16
CA PHE A 89 6.68 -6.52 -9.54
C PHE A 89 5.71 -7.38 -10.34
N ASP A 90 5.79 -8.71 -10.25
CA ASP A 90 4.91 -9.62 -11.00
C ASP A 90 3.43 -9.49 -10.61
N ASN A 91 3.14 -9.00 -9.39
CA ASN A 91 1.78 -8.72 -8.92
C ASN A 91 1.27 -7.31 -9.30
N ARG A 92 2.13 -6.43 -9.85
CA ARG A 92 1.83 -5.01 -10.06
C ARG A 92 2.06 -4.56 -11.51
N VAL A 93 3.13 -5.03 -12.12
CA VAL A 93 3.54 -4.78 -13.50
C VAL A 93 3.31 -6.08 -14.29
N HIS A 94 2.16 -6.17 -14.96
CA HIS A 94 1.73 -7.37 -15.67
C HIS A 94 0.80 -7.01 -16.83
N ASP A 95 0.60 -7.94 -17.76
CA ASP A 95 -0.07 -7.67 -19.05
C ASP A 95 -1.46 -7.04 -18.90
N GLN A 96 -2.24 -7.48 -17.91
CA GLN A 96 -3.55 -6.88 -17.63
C GLN A 96 -3.44 -5.44 -17.13
N SER A 97 -2.51 -5.11 -16.21
CA SER A 97 -2.36 -3.73 -15.72
C SER A 97 -1.86 -2.78 -16.81
N ILE A 98 -1.04 -3.29 -17.74
CA ILE A 98 -0.56 -2.58 -18.93
C ILE A 98 -1.72 -2.34 -19.91
N THR A 99 -2.49 -3.38 -20.22
CA THR A 99 -3.63 -3.31 -21.15
C THR A 99 -4.67 -2.31 -20.67
N VAL A 100 -5.11 -2.43 -19.41
CA VAL A 100 -6.07 -1.48 -18.81
C VAL A 100 -5.47 -0.08 -18.75
N GLY A 101 -4.17 0.08 -18.46
CA GLY A 101 -3.49 1.37 -18.48
C GLY A 101 -3.58 2.06 -19.85
N ARG A 102 -3.37 1.32 -20.94
CA ARG A 102 -3.50 1.81 -22.32
C ARG A 102 -4.95 2.15 -22.69
N GLU A 103 -5.92 1.40 -22.16
CA GLU A 103 -7.34 1.75 -22.29
C GLU A 103 -7.67 3.04 -21.55
N MET A 104 -7.20 3.20 -20.31
CA MET A 104 -7.39 4.43 -19.54
C MET A 104 -6.69 5.63 -20.19
N ALA A 105 -5.52 5.44 -20.80
CA ALA A 105 -4.84 6.48 -21.58
C ALA A 105 -5.70 7.00 -22.74
N ARG A 106 -6.39 6.10 -23.45
CA ARG A 106 -7.32 6.45 -24.54
C ARG A 106 -8.58 7.12 -23.99
N LYS A 107 -9.22 6.50 -23.00
CA LYS A 107 -10.48 6.97 -22.40
C LYS A 107 -10.36 8.36 -21.80
N TRP A 108 -9.27 8.63 -21.07
CA TRP A 108 -9.07 9.88 -20.35
C TRP A 108 -8.15 10.87 -21.07
N LYS A 109 -7.84 10.63 -22.35
CA LYS A 109 -6.89 11.46 -23.12
C LYS A 109 -7.13 12.97 -22.98
N PRO A 110 -8.35 13.52 -23.13
CA PRO A 110 -8.56 14.96 -23.03
C PRO A 110 -8.18 15.54 -21.65
N TRP A 111 -8.42 14.78 -20.58
CA TRP A 111 -8.06 15.18 -19.23
C TRP A 111 -6.56 15.01 -18.97
N LEU A 112 -5.98 13.90 -19.41
CA LEU A 112 -4.53 13.68 -19.32
C LEU A 112 -3.75 14.77 -20.05
N ASP A 113 -4.18 15.19 -21.24
CA ASP A 113 -3.58 16.29 -21.99
C ASP A 113 -3.58 17.60 -21.17
N ARG A 114 -4.73 17.96 -20.57
CA ARG A 114 -4.87 19.17 -19.73
C ARG A 114 -4.03 19.12 -18.47
N ILE A 115 -4.04 17.97 -17.78
CA ILE A 115 -3.29 17.76 -16.54
C ILE A 115 -1.79 17.81 -16.82
N GLU A 116 -1.33 17.11 -17.86
CA GLU A 116 0.08 17.12 -18.25
C GLU A 116 0.54 18.53 -18.65
N ALA A 117 -0.25 19.28 -19.41
CA ALA A 117 0.06 20.67 -19.75
C ALA A 117 0.16 21.57 -18.51
N LYS A 118 -0.75 21.40 -17.53
CA LYS A 118 -0.80 22.23 -16.32
C LYS A 118 0.31 21.90 -15.32
N PHE A 119 0.58 20.63 -15.09
CA PHE A 119 1.50 20.19 -14.03
C PHE A 119 2.89 19.82 -14.55
N GLY A 120 3.01 19.49 -15.84
CA GLY A 120 4.25 18.95 -16.44
C GLY A 120 4.56 17.53 -15.98
N VAL A 121 3.57 16.81 -15.44
CA VAL A 121 3.71 15.41 -15.01
C VAL A 121 3.29 14.50 -16.15
N ASP A 122 4.15 13.55 -16.50
CA ASP A 122 3.91 12.59 -17.57
C ASP A 122 2.64 11.78 -17.30
N ARG A 123 1.77 11.68 -18.31
CA ARG A 123 0.48 10.99 -18.18
C ARG A 123 0.61 9.52 -17.81
N TYR A 124 1.64 8.83 -18.28
CA TYR A 124 1.83 7.41 -18.03
C TYR A 124 2.31 7.16 -16.61
N ILE A 125 3.04 8.10 -16.02
CA ILE A 125 3.33 8.11 -14.57
C ILE A 125 2.04 8.24 -13.77
N LEU A 126 1.12 9.12 -14.17
CA LEU A 126 -0.18 9.27 -13.48
C LEU A 126 -1.02 7.99 -13.59
N LEU A 127 -1.07 7.37 -14.77
CA LEU A 127 -1.78 6.11 -14.98
C LEU A 127 -1.16 4.97 -14.18
N ALA A 128 0.17 4.87 -14.13
CA ALA A 128 0.86 3.86 -13.34
C ALA A 128 0.58 4.04 -11.84
N ILE A 129 0.62 5.27 -11.31
CA ILE A 129 0.22 5.55 -9.93
C ILE A 129 -1.24 5.14 -9.70
N TRP A 130 -2.14 5.50 -10.60
CA TRP A 130 -3.56 5.16 -10.47
C TRP A 130 -3.81 3.65 -10.44
N SER A 131 -3.06 2.89 -11.23
CA SER A 131 -3.01 1.42 -11.16
C SER A 131 -2.56 0.92 -9.80
N MET A 132 -1.43 1.43 -9.32
CA MET A 132 -0.78 0.99 -8.08
C MET A 132 -1.64 1.27 -6.84
N GLU A 133 -2.32 2.41 -6.82
CA GLU A 133 -3.12 2.85 -5.68
C GLU A 133 -4.50 2.20 -5.64
N SER A 134 -5.21 2.15 -6.76
CA SER A 134 -6.63 1.74 -6.73
C SER A 134 -7.05 0.77 -7.84
N ASN A 135 -6.09 0.20 -8.58
CA ASN A 135 -6.38 -0.62 -9.75
C ASN A 135 -7.31 0.12 -10.73
N TYR A 136 -6.96 1.37 -11.05
CA TYR A 136 -7.78 2.27 -11.88
C TYR A 136 -9.19 2.51 -11.32
N GLY A 137 -9.36 2.43 -10.00
CA GLY A 137 -10.64 2.59 -9.30
C GLY A 137 -11.42 1.31 -9.05
N GLU A 138 -11.02 0.15 -9.58
CA GLU A 138 -11.77 -1.10 -9.36
C GLU A 138 -11.86 -1.48 -7.88
N ILE A 139 -10.85 -1.13 -7.07
CA ILE A 139 -10.89 -1.43 -5.63
C ILE A 139 -12.00 -0.66 -4.90
N LEU A 140 -12.42 0.50 -5.44
CA LEU A 140 -13.45 1.35 -4.83
C LEU A 140 -14.84 0.71 -4.91
N LYS A 141 -15.04 -0.23 -5.84
CA LYS A 141 -16.29 -0.97 -6.02
C LYS A 141 -16.43 -2.16 -5.05
N ASN A 142 -15.39 -2.45 -4.25
CA ASN A 142 -15.34 -3.60 -3.36
C ASN A 142 -15.67 -3.17 -1.92
N ASP A 143 -16.92 -3.35 -1.53
CA ASP A 143 -17.48 -3.08 -0.21
C ASP A 143 -16.79 -3.84 0.94
N LYS A 144 -16.17 -4.99 0.67
CA LYS A 144 -15.39 -5.74 1.66
C LYS A 144 -14.05 -5.05 1.98
N VAL A 145 -13.50 -4.31 1.02
CA VAL A 145 -12.20 -3.63 1.18
C VAL A 145 -12.39 -2.16 1.56
N MET A 146 -13.35 -1.49 0.94
CA MET A 146 -13.66 -0.09 1.20
C MET A 146 -14.41 0.06 2.51
N ARG A 147 -13.96 1.01 3.32
CA ARG A 147 -14.50 1.29 4.65
C ARG A 147 -14.80 2.76 4.79
N ASN A 148 -15.78 3.06 5.65
CA ASN A 148 -15.99 4.42 6.10
C ASN A 148 -14.72 4.94 6.81
N VAL A 149 -14.17 6.05 6.31
CA VAL A 149 -12.89 6.61 6.77
C VAL A 149 -13.00 7.12 8.22
N VAL A 150 -14.15 7.71 8.59
CA VAL A 150 -14.39 8.20 9.96
C VAL A 150 -14.36 7.04 10.94
N ARG A 151 -15.06 5.94 10.67
CA ARG A 151 -15.05 4.73 11.50
C ARG A 151 -13.65 4.11 11.60
N SER A 152 -12.93 4.01 10.48
CA SER A 152 -11.60 3.41 10.43
C SER A 152 -10.59 4.21 11.27
N LEU A 153 -10.53 5.52 11.08
CA LEU A 153 -9.63 6.39 11.83
C LEU A 153 -10.02 6.51 13.31
N SER A 154 -11.32 6.54 13.62
CA SER A 154 -11.81 6.47 15.00
C SER A 154 -11.38 5.17 15.69
N THR A 155 -11.49 4.05 14.98
CA THR A 155 -11.08 2.74 15.47
C THR A 155 -9.58 2.70 15.79
N LEU A 156 -8.74 3.21 14.88
CA LEU A 156 -7.28 3.29 15.13
C LEU A 156 -6.94 4.27 16.25
N ALA A 157 -7.63 5.40 16.32
CA ALA A 157 -7.44 6.42 17.36
C ALA A 157 -7.79 5.91 18.76
N TYR A 158 -8.77 5.01 18.85
CA TYR A 158 -9.22 4.37 20.07
C TYR A 158 -8.38 3.12 20.43
N GLY A 159 -8.20 2.20 19.49
CA GLY A 159 -7.74 0.83 19.75
C GLY A 159 -6.29 0.50 19.38
N ASP A 160 -5.58 1.35 18.63
CA ASP A 160 -4.16 1.16 18.29
C ASP A 160 -3.29 2.28 18.92
N LYS A 161 -2.72 2.00 20.10
CA LYS A 161 -1.87 2.97 20.83
C LYS A 161 -0.72 3.52 19.99
N ARG A 162 -0.13 2.72 19.09
CA ARG A 162 0.99 3.14 18.24
C ARG A 162 0.54 4.16 17.19
N ARG A 163 -0.66 3.98 16.63
CA ARG A 163 -1.20 4.84 15.58
C ARG A 163 -2.17 5.91 16.07
N ALA A 164 -2.48 5.95 17.37
CA ALA A 164 -3.52 6.81 17.92
C ALA A 164 -3.35 8.30 17.57
N LYS A 165 -2.14 8.85 17.73
CA LYS A 165 -1.85 10.27 17.40
C LYS A 165 -2.01 10.57 15.91
N PHE A 166 -1.49 9.67 15.06
CA PHE A 166 -1.66 9.77 13.61
C PHE A 166 -3.14 9.74 13.23
N ALA A 167 -3.88 8.74 13.74
CA ALA A 167 -5.29 8.54 13.42
C ALA A 167 -6.16 9.73 13.87
N ARG A 168 -5.92 10.31 15.05
CA ARG A 168 -6.60 11.54 15.49
C ARG A 168 -6.36 12.71 14.54
N THR A 169 -5.10 12.89 14.11
CA THR A 169 -4.74 13.96 13.16
C THR A 169 -5.46 13.78 11.83
N GLN A 170 -5.45 12.56 11.29
CA GLN A 170 -6.13 12.24 10.03
C GLN A 170 -7.66 12.36 10.18
N LEU A 171 -8.23 11.99 11.33
CA LEU A 171 -9.67 12.08 11.58
C LEU A 171 -10.15 13.53 11.58
N ILE A 172 -9.43 14.44 12.24
CA ILE A 172 -9.72 15.89 12.14
C ILE A 172 -9.65 16.36 10.69
N ALA A 173 -8.61 15.94 9.96
CA ALA A 173 -8.48 16.32 8.56
C ALA A 173 -9.64 15.77 7.71
N ALA A 174 -10.10 14.54 7.95
CA ALA A 174 -11.25 13.94 7.28
C ALA A 174 -12.56 14.70 7.57
N LEU A 175 -12.79 15.09 8.83
CA LEU A 175 -13.95 15.90 9.20
C LEU A 175 -13.94 17.28 8.52
N LYS A 176 -12.77 17.88 8.32
CA LYS A 176 -12.63 19.13 7.55
C LYS A 176 -12.96 18.96 6.06
N ILE A 177 -12.77 17.76 5.49
CA ILE A 177 -13.20 17.46 4.11
C ILE A 177 -14.73 17.45 4.04
N LEU A 178 -15.38 16.72 4.95
CA LEU A 178 -16.85 16.69 5.04
C LEU A 178 -17.44 18.07 5.30
N GLN A 179 -16.81 18.88 6.15
CA GLN A 179 -17.25 20.24 6.44
C GLN A 179 -17.15 21.16 5.22
N ARG A 180 -16.12 21.00 4.39
CA ARG A 180 -15.95 21.77 3.16
C ARG A 180 -17.00 21.39 2.10
N GLY A 181 -17.49 20.15 2.15
CA GLY A 181 -18.54 19.67 1.26
C GLY A 181 -18.04 19.06 -0.05
N ASP A 182 -16.77 18.62 -0.12
CA ASP A 182 -16.26 17.96 -1.33
C ASP A 182 -16.90 16.60 -1.58
N ILE A 183 -17.31 15.94 -0.50
CA ILE A 183 -17.93 14.63 -0.49
C ILE A 183 -18.80 14.54 0.77
N ASP A 184 -19.89 13.78 0.70
CA ASP A 184 -20.73 13.50 1.86
C ASP A 184 -20.22 12.29 2.65
N GLU A 185 -20.75 12.14 3.87
CA GLU A 185 -20.35 11.11 4.83
C GLU A 185 -20.53 9.67 4.33
N SER A 186 -21.46 9.41 3.40
CA SER A 186 -21.71 8.07 2.88
C SER A 186 -20.69 7.64 1.82
N HIS A 187 -20.08 8.63 1.13
CA HIS A 187 -19.08 8.39 0.09
C HIS A 187 -17.64 8.64 0.55
N LEU A 188 -17.41 9.10 1.79
CA LEU A 188 -16.07 9.23 2.37
C LEU A 188 -15.48 7.86 2.74
N VAL A 189 -15.08 7.12 1.70
CA VAL A 189 -14.58 5.74 1.79
C VAL A 189 -13.08 5.64 1.49
N GLY A 190 -12.46 4.59 2.05
CA GLY A 190 -11.03 4.34 1.89
C GLY A 190 -10.59 3.01 2.47
N SER A 191 -9.28 2.80 2.55
CA SER A 191 -8.68 1.64 3.20
C SER A 191 -8.86 1.69 4.71
N TRP A 192 -8.59 0.56 5.37
CA TRP A 192 -8.59 0.42 6.84
C TRP A 192 -7.71 1.46 7.56
N ALA A 193 -6.68 1.98 6.90
CA ALA A 193 -5.75 2.97 7.45
C ALA A 193 -6.17 4.42 7.17
N GLY A 194 -7.30 4.63 6.48
CA GLY A 194 -7.81 5.94 6.10
C GLY A 194 -7.21 6.52 4.81
N ALA A 195 -6.60 5.70 3.94
CA ALA A 195 -6.21 6.13 2.60
C ALA A 195 -7.44 6.16 1.68
N MET A 196 -7.71 7.27 1.01
CA MET A 196 -9.04 7.57 0.46
C MET A 196 -9.09 7.57 -1.06
N GLY A 197 -10.24 7.18 -1.61
CA GLY A 197 -10.59 7.33 -3.03
C GLY A 197 -9.57 6.71 -4.01
N HIS A 198 -9.60 7.20 -5.25
CA HIS A 198 -8.74 6.71 -6.32
C HIS A 198 -7.25 6.93 -6.05
N THR A 199 -6.90 7.99 -5.31
CA THR A 199 -5.51 8.40 -5.06
C THR A 199 -4.89 7.68 -3.87
N GLN A 200 -5.69 7.03 -3.01
CA GLN A 200 -5.28 6.50 -1.71
C GLN A 200 -4.53 7.54 -0.85
N PHE A 201 -4.88 8.81 -0.98
CA PHE A 201 -4.34 9.84 -0.10
C PHE A 201 -4.92 9.72 1.30
N ILE A 202 -4.06 9.85 2.31
CA ILE A 202 -4.51 10.14 3.66
C ILE A 202 -5.13 11.56 3.72
N PRO A 203 -6.05 11.83 4.65
CA PRO A 203 -6.75 13.12 4.74
C PRO A 203 -5.87 14.37 4.70
N THR A 204 -4.72 14.38 5.39
CA THR A 204 -3.82 15.54 5.37
C THR A 204 -3.15 15.74 4.02
N SER A 205 -2.80 14.64 3.31
CA SER A 205 -2.26 14.73 1.94
C SER A 205 -3.33 15.26 0.99
N TYR A 206 -4.57 14.78 1.11
CA TYR A 206 -5.69 15.33 0.36
C TYR A 206 -5.83 16.84 0.58
N GLN A 207 -5.82 17.32 1.82
CA GLN A 207 -5.91 18.76 2.08
C GLN A 207 -4.79 19.57 1.42
N ALA A 208 -3.56 19.07 1.44
CA ALA A 208 -2.39 19.75 0.89
C ALA A 208 -2.35 19.78 -0.65
N TYR A 209 -2.93 18.76 -1.30
CA TYR A 209 -2.71 18.51 -2.73
C TYR A 209 -3.98 18.41 -3.57
N ALA A 210 -5.17 18.29 -2.99
CA ALA A 210 -6.38 18.06 -3.76
C ALA A 210 -6.68 19.23 -4.70
N VAL A 211 -7.10 18.88 -5.92
CA VAL A 211 -7.42 19.78 -7.03
C VAL A 211 -8.85 19.51 -7.49
N ASP A 212 -9.61 20.58 -7.68
CA ASP A 212 -10.87 20.58 -8.44
C ASP A 212 -10.46 20.79 -9.91
N ALA A 213 -10.51 19.71 -10.69
CA ALA A 213 -10.02 19.71 -12.06
C ALA A 213 -11.11 20.12 -13.06
N ASP A 214 -12.35 19.80 -12.76
CA ASP A 214 -13.50 20.08 -13.63
C ASP A 214 -14.21 21.41 -13.31
N GLY A 215 -13.86 22.06 -12.20
CA GLY A 215 -14.33 23.39 -11.80
C GLY A 215 -15.72 23.37 -11.16
N ASN A 216 -16.18 22.21 -10.69
CA ASN A 216 -17.53 22.06 -10.11
C ASN A 216 -17.62 22.52 -8.64
N GLY A 217 -16.52 22.99 -8.05
CA GLY A 217 -16.42 23.47 -6.67
C GLY A 217 -16.04 22.38 -5.66
N LYS A 218 -15.89 21.13 -6.09
CA LYS A 218 -15.51 19.98 -5.24
C LYS A 218 -14.18 19.40 -5.70
N ARG A 219 -13.43 18.86 -4.75
CA ARG A 219 -12.18 18.13 -5.04
C ARG A 219 -12.43 16.63 -4.86
N ASP A 220 -13.25 16.04 -5.71
CA ASP A 220 -13.81 14.71 -5.50
C ASP A 220 -12.90 13.60 -6.05
N ILE A 221 -11.95 13.15 -5.22
CA ILE A 221 -11.05 12.03 -5.58
C ILE A 221 -11.72 10.64 -5.53
N TRP A 222 -13.02 10.56 -5.26
CA TRP A 222 -13.79 9.31 -5.21
C TRP A 222 -14.56 9.07 -6.49
N ASN A 223 -15.25 10.10 -7.00
CA ASN A 223 -16.12 9.97 -8.17
C ASN A 223 -15.61 10.72 -9.41
N SER A 224 -14.64 11.63 -9.27
CA SER A 224 -14.02 12.35 -10.38
C SER A 224 -12.60 11.82 -10.65
N VAL A 225 -12.46 11.03 -11.71
CA VAL A 225 -11.14 10.63 -12.23
C VAL A 225 -10.27 11.85 -12.60
N PRO A 226 -10.80 12.90 -13.25
CA PRO A 226 -10.05 14.14 -13.47
C PRO A 226 -9.46 14.73 -12.18
N ASP A 227 -10.26 14.84 -11.11
CA ASP A 227 -9.80 15.39 -9.83
C ASP A 227 -8.75 14.49 -9.19
N ALA A 228 -8.95 13.17 -9.23
CA ALA A 228 -7.99 12.21 -8.72
C ALA A 228 -6.63 12.32 -9.42
N LEU A 229 -6.62 12.34 -10.76
CA LEU A 229 -5.39 12.43 -11.55
C LEU A 229 -4.71 13.80 -11.40
N ALA A 230 -5.49 14.89 -11.37
CA ALA A 230 -4.95 16.23 -11.14
C ALA A 230 -4.37 16.38 -9.73
N THR A 231 -5.01 15.78 -8.73
CA THR A 231 -4.54 15.74 -7.34
C THR A 231 -3.22 14.97 -7.22
N ALA A 232 -3.10 13.82 -7.88
CA ALA A 232 -1.86 13.06 -7.95
C ALA A 232 -0.73 13.86 -8.66
N ALA A 233 -1.05 14.51 -9.77
CA ALA A 233 -0.12 15.37 -10.49
C ALA A 233 0.37 16.55 -9.65
N ASN A 234 -0.54 17.17 -8.87
CA ASN A 234 -0.20 18.28 -7.99
C ASN A 234 0.75 17.87 -6.86
N LEU A 235 0.59 16.67 -6.29
CA LEU A 235 1.56 16.13 -5.33
C LEU A 235 2.95 16.03 -5.95
N LEU A 236 3.08 15.39 -7.12
CA LEU A 236 4.38 15.23 -7.77
C LEU A 236 4.99 16.59 -8.15
N LYS A 237 4.18 17.50 -8.71
CA LYS A 237 4.62 18.85 -9.07
C LYS A 237 5.14 19.63 -7.87
N LYS A 238 4.36 19.72 -6.78
CA LYS A 238 4.79 20.44 -5.56
C LYS A 238 6.02 19.81 -4.90
N ASN A 239 6.26 18.53 -5.13
CA ASN A 239 7.44 17.82 -4.63
C ASN A 239 8.65 17.84 -5.59
N GLY A 240 8.58 18.64 -6.66
CA GLY A 240 9.73 18.93 -7.51
C GLY A 240 9.88 18.01 -8.73
N TRP A 241 8.78 17.44 -9.23
CA TRP A 241 8.76 16.74 -10.52
C TRP A 241 9.34 17.61 -11.64
N GLN A 242 10.19 17.01 -12.47
CA GLN A 242 10.83 17.65 -13.60
C GLN A 242 10.19 17.15 -14.91
N GLY A 243 9.32 17.96 -15.51
CA GLY A 243 8.66 17.65 -16.76
C GLY A 243 9.65 17.38 -17.90
N GLY A 244 9.32 16.42 -18.77
CA GLY A 244 10.18 15.97 -19.87
C GLY A 244 11.42 15.16 -19.46
N LYS A 245 11.64 14.92 -18.16
CA LYS A 245 12.72 14.07 -17.64
C LYS A 245 12.21 12.68 -17.24
N THR A 246 13.02 11.66 -17.49
CA THR A 246 12.71 10.28 -17.11
C THR A 246 12.73 10.09 -15.59
N TRP A 247 12.04 9.07 -15.08
CA TRP A 247 12.21 8.61 -13.70
C TRP A 247 13.57 7.88 -13.52
N GLY A 248 14.02 7.14 -14.54
CA GLY A 248 15.26 6.37 -14.49
C GLY A 248 15.63 5.76 -15.85
N TYR A 249 16.72 5.00 -15.85
CA TYR A 249 17.15 4.19 -16.98
C TYR A 249 17.53 2.80 -16.48
N GLU A 250 17.07 1.75 -17.15
CA GLU A 250 17.71 0.44 -17.04
C GLU A 250 19.09 0.51 -17.71
N VAL A 251 20.09 -0.07 -17.04
CA VAL A 251 21.49 0.00 -17.46
C VAL A 251 22.17 -1.36 -17.39
N VAL A 252 23.18 -1.54 -18.25
CA VAL A 252 24.13 -2.66 -18.20
C VAL A 252 25.39 -2.16 -17.49
N LEU A 253 25.91 -3.00 -16.60
CA LEU A 253 27.12 -2.71 -15.83
C LEU A 253 28.29 -3.53 -16.38
N PRO A 254 29.47 -2.94 -16.62
CA PRO A 254 30.65 -3.70 -17.01
C PRO A 254 31.03 -4.74 -15.95
N GLU A 255 31.36 -5.94 -16.42
CA GLU A 255 31.74 -7.07 -15.58
C GLU A 255 32.97 -6.75 -14.73
N GLY A 256 33.04 -7.33 -13.53
CA GLY A 256 34.17 -7.16 -12.61
C GLY A 256 34.35 -5.75 -12.02
N ARG A 257 33.66 -4.72 -12.52
CA ARG A 257 33.87 -3.33 -12.09
C ARG A 257 33.19 -3.02 -10.76
N LYS A 258 33.91 -2.37 -9.83
CA LYS A 258 33.31 -1.76 -8.63
C LYS A 258 32.79 -0.36 -8.97
N PHE A 259 31.62 -0.01 -8.43
CA PHE A 259 31.00 1.30 -8.64
C PHE A 259 31.00 2.10 -7.35
N PRO A 260 31.19 3.44 -7.42
CA PRO A 260 31.06 4.30 -6.26
C PRO A 260 29.61 4.30 -5.75
N SER A 261 29.46 4.52 -4.44
CA SER A 261 28.16 4.83 -3.86
C SER A 261 27.77 6.29 -4.15
N GLY A 262 26.47 6.59 -4.03
CA GLY A 262 25.95 7.95 -4.18
C GLY A 262 25.51 8.29 -5.60
N SER A 263 25.44 9.60 -5.87
CA SER A 263 24.85 10.13 -7.10
C SER A 263 25.90 10.84 -7.95
N MET A 264 25.86 10.60 -9.26
CA MET A 264 26.75 11.23 -10.25
C MET A 264 25.94 11.65 -11.48
N THR A 265 26.53 12.49 -12.33
CA THR A 265 25.94 12.82 -13.63
C THR A 265 25.92 11.58 -14.53
N LEU A 266 24.95 11.51 -15.45
CA LEU A 266 24.89 10.41 -16.43
C LEU A 266 26.16 10.32 -17.27
N ASP A 267 26.80 11.44 -17.61
CA ASP A 267 28.09 11.44 -18.32
C ASP A 267 29.21 10.77 -17.51
N LYS A 268 29.23 10.99 -16.19
CA LYS A 268 30.21 10.33 -15.31
C LYS A 268 29.93 8.83 -15.18
N TRP A 269 28.66 8.43 -15.12
CA TRP A 269 28.31 7.00 -15.17
C TRP A 269 28.72 6.35 -16.49
N ALA A 270 28.48 7.03 -17.61
CA ALA A 270 28.90 6.58 -18.94
C ALA A 270 30.43 6.45 -19.05
N ALA A 271 31.20 7.40 -18.49
CA ALA A 271 32.66 7.32 -18.42
C ALA A 271 33.16 6.13 -17.55
N LEU A 272 32.33 5.61 -16.65
CA LEU A 272 32.58 4.37 -15.91
C LEU A 272 32.11 3.12 -16.68
N GLY A 273 31.73 3.26 -17.94
CA GLY A 273 31.26 2.17 -18.81
C GLY A 273 29.84 1.72 -18.54
N VAL A 274 29.05 2.45 -17.73
CA VAL A 274 27.62 2.15 -17.57
C VAL A 274 26.89 2.55 -18.83
N GLU A 275 26.16 1.63 -19.43
CA GLU A 275 25.42 1.86 -20.68
C GLU A 275 23.93 1.66 -20.45
N ARG A 276 23.08 2.29 -21.27
CA ARG A 276 21.64 1.98 -21.20
C ARG A 276 21.41 0.57 -21.73
N ALA A 277 20.56 -0.20 -21.06
CA ALA A 277 20.32 -1.59 -21.42
C ALA A 277 19.74 -1.77 -22.83
N ASN A 278 19.04 -0.76 -23.35
CA ASN A 278 18.50 -0.75 -24.71
C ASN A 278 19.48 -0.22 -25.79
N GLY A 279 20.76 -0.05 -25.46
CA GLY A 279 21.82 0.39 -26.39
C GLY A 279 21.76 1.85 -26.82
N LYS A 280 20.78 2.64 -26.36
CA LYS A 280 20.67 4.07 -26.69
C LYS A 280 21.63 4.91 -25.83
N ALA A 281 22.05 6.07 -26.33
CA ALA A 281 22.78 7.04 -25.50
C ALA A 281 21.90 7.62 -24.36
N PHE A 282 22.54 8.06 -23.27
CA PHE A 282 21.85 8.84 -22.24
C PHE A 282 21.41 10.19 -22.81
N LYS A 283 20.15 10.56 -22.55
CA LYS A 283 19.68 11.93 -22.81
C LYS A 283 20.05 12.80 -21.61
N ARG A 284 20.48 14.04 -21.86
CA ARG A 284 20.84 15.04 -20.83
C ARG A 284 21.92 14.52 -19.88
N GLY A 285 23.14 14.39 -20.40
CA GLY A 285 24.31 13.88 -19.69
C GLY A 285 24.60 14.51 -18.31
N SER A 286 24.22 15.78 -18.14
CA SER A 286 24.33 16.53 -16.87
C SER A 286 23.30 16.14 -15.80
N ASP A 287 22.26 15.37 -16.14
CA ASP A 287 21.28 14.90 -15.15
C ASP A 287 21.95 13.99 -14.13
N VAL A 288 21.57 14.11 -12.86
CA VAL A 288 22.15 13.33 -11.76
C VAL A 288 21.30 12.09 -11.50
N ALA A 289 21.96 10.95 -11.36
CA ALA A 289 21.34 9.66 -11.06
C ALA A 289 22.13 8.84 -10.04
N THR A 290 21.43 7.92 -9.38
CA THR A 290 21.98 6.97 -8.40
C THR A 290 21.82 5.55 -8.93
N LEU A 291 22.91 4.78 -8.91
CA LEU A 291 22.87 3.37 -9.27
C LEU A 291 22.12 2.54 -8.22
N LYS A 292 21.20 1.70 -8.68
CA LYS A 292 20.42 0.75 -7.88
C LYS A 292 20.42 -0.62 -8.55
N VAL A 293 20.67 -1.65 -7.75
CA VAL A 293 20.72 -3.07 -8.16
C VAL A 293 19.74 -3.87 -7.29
N PRO A 294 18.42 -3.74 -7.51
CA PRO A 294 17.38 -4.27 -6.63
C PRO A 294 17.42 -5.80 -6.43
N ASP A 295 18.01 -6.54 -7.37
CA ASP A 295 18.19 -8.01 -7.30
C ASP A 295 19.69 -8.40 -7.32
N GLY A 296 20.53 -7.51 -6.81
CA GLY A 296 21.98 -7.61 -6.98
C GLY A 296 22.40 -7.42 -8.44
N ARG A 297 23.68 -7.71 -8.73
CA ARG A 297 24.28 -7.47 -10.06
C ARG A 297 23.85 -8.46 -11.14
N GLY A 298 23.24 -9.57 -10.75
CA GLY A 298 22.75 -10.61 -11.67
C GLY A 298 21.35 -10.36 -12.21
N GLY A 299 20.63 -9.38 -11.65
CA GLY A 299 19.34 -8.93 -12.17
C GLY A 299 19.42 -7.51 -12.75
N PRO A 300 18.28 -6.87 -13.02
CA PRO A 300 18.26 -5.55 -13.65
C PRO A 300 18.92 -4.49 -12.76
N ALA A 301 19.70 -3.62 -13.40
CA ALA A 301 20.33 -2.46 -12.76
C ALA A 301 19.75 -1.16 -13.31
N PHE A 302 19.69 -0.11 -12.48
CA PHE A 302 19.06 1.14 -12.84
C PHE A 302 19.85 2.36 -12.39
N LEU A 303 19.89 3.39 -13.24
CA LEU A 303 20.24 4.75 -12.84
C LEU A 303 18.95 5.53 -12.51
N MET A 304 18.70 5.73 -11.21
CA MET A 304 17.51 6.43 -10.70
C MET A 304 17.73 7.93 -10.61
N THR A 305 16.90 8.72 -11.29
CA THR A 305 17.04 10.20 -11.31
C THR A 305 16.24 10.87 -10.18
N LYS A 306 16.20 12.21 -10.20
CA LYS A 306 15.35 13.00 -9.29
C LYS A 306 13.87 12.59 -9.37
N ASN A 307 13.32 12.33 -10.55
CA ASN A 307 11.90 11.99 -10.69
C ASN A 307 11.53 10.68 -9.99
N PHE A 308 12.43 9.68 -9.96
CA PHE A 308 12.25 8.49 -9.11
C PHE A 308 12.09 8.88 -7.62
N SER A 309 12.92 9.79 -7.13
CA SER A 309 12.83 10.28 -5.75
C SER A 309 11.55 11.08 -5.49
N VAL A 310 10.99 11.72 -6.51
CA VAL A 310 9.70 12.42 -6.41
C VAL A 310 8.54 11.42 -6.33
N ILE A 311 8.56 10.32 -7.10
CA ILE A 311 7.55 9.24 -6.99
C ILE A 311 7.52 8.68 -5.57
N LYS A 312 8.69 8.57 -4.91
CA LYS A 312 8.77 8.14 -3.50
C LYS A 312 8.07 9.06 -2.50
N ARG A 313 7.69 10.28 -2.89
CA ARG A 313 6.85 11.17 -2.06
C ARG A 313 5.39 10.72 -2.02
N TYR A 314 4.97 9.91 -2.99
CA TYR A 314 3.68 9.24 -2.97
C TYR A 314 3.71 8.05 -2.01
N ASN A 315 4.72 7.18 -2.12
CA ASN A 315 4.99 6.08 -1.21
C ASN A 315 6.51 5.85 -1.09
N ASN A 316 7.04 5.93 0.13
CA ASN A 316 8.49 5.95 0.39
C ASN A 316 9.14 4.54 0.34
N ALA A 317 8.94 3.83 -0.76
CA ALA A 317 9.55 2.53 -1.00
C ALA A 317 10.18 2.47 -2.40
N ASP A 318 11.44 2.03 -2.50
CA ASP A 318 12.15 1.90 -3.78
C ASP A 318 11.41 0.94 -4.73
N LYS A 319 10.90 -0.19 -4.20
CA LYS A 319 10.10 -1.15 -4.99
C LYS A 319 8.84 -0.53 -5.60
N TYR A 320 8.15 0.34 -4.84
CA TYR A 320 6.96 1.03 -5.33
C TYR A 320 7.31 2.00 -6.46
N ALA A 321 8.30 2.87 -6.23
CA ALA A 321 8.67 3.87 -7.21
C ALA A 321 9.22 3.22 -8.50
N LEU A 322 9.93 2.11 -8.37
CA LEU A 322 10.39 1.32 -9.51
C LEU A 322 9.20 0.70 -10.26
N ALA A 323 8.21 0.14 -9.56
CA ALA A 323 7.05 -0.47 -10.22
C ALA A 323 6.20 0.58 -10.96
N VAL A 324 6.05 1.78 -10.39
CA VAL A 324 5.42 2.91 -11.08
C VAL A 324 6.19 3.26 -12.36
N GLY A 325 7.51 3.38 -12.29
CA GLY A 325 8.35 3.67 -13.45
C GLY A 325 8.24 2.61 -14.55
N LEU A 326 8.41 1.34 -14.19
CA LEU A 326 8.32 0.21 -15.13
C LEU A 326 6.94 0.11 -15.77
N LEU A 327 5.86 0.23 -14.97
CA LEU A 327 4.51 0.19 -15.52
C LEU A 327 4.23 1.39 -16.43
N ALA A 328 4.72 2.58 -16.09
CA ALA A 328 4.56 3.76 -16.94
C ALA A 328 5.24 3.55 -18.30
N ASP A 329 6.48 3.03 -18.32
CA ASP A 329 7.23 2.75 -19.55
C ASP A 329 6.52 1.68 -20.41
N GLU A 330 5.97 0.65 -19.79
CA GLU A 330 5.17 -0.38 -20.47
C GLU A 330 3.87 0.19 -21.07
N ILE A 331 3.12 1.00 -20.31
CA ILE A 331 1.90 1.65 -20.82
C ILE A 331 2.25 2.57 -21.99
N ALA A 332 3.35 3.31 -21.90
CA ALA A 332 3.85 4.20 -22.95
C ALA A 332 4.34 3.47 -24.21
N GLY A 333 4.60 2.16 -24.12
CA GLY A 333 5.11 1.35 -25.22
C GLY A 333 6.63 1.47 -25.41
N TYR A 334 7.37 1.89 -24.38
CA TYR A 334 8.84 1.89 -24.41
C TYR A 334 9.46 0.51 -24.25
N GLY A 335 8.66 -0.48 -23.84
CA GLY A 335 9.06 -1.86 -23.58
C GLY A 335 9.35 -2.12 -22.11
N GLY A 336 9.38 -3.40 -21.74
CA GLY A 336 9.71 -3.86 -20.40
C GLY A 336 11.21 -3.92 -20.13
N LEU A 337 11.57 -4.69 -19.10
CA LEU A 337 12.95 -4.95 -18.75
C LEU A 337 13.69 -5.66 -19.89
N VAL A 338 14.90 -5.19 -20.20
CA VAL A 338 15.82 -5.89 -21.09
C VAL A 338 16.44 -7.09 -20.36
N GLN A 339 16.85 -6.90 -19.10
CA GLN A 339 17.31 -7.95 -18.21
C GLN A 339 16.23 -8.23 -17.16
N ASP A 340 15.57 -9.38 -17.28
CA ASP A 340 14.55 -9.78 -16.30
C ASP A 340 15.18 -10.14 -14.95
N TRP A 341 14.34 -10.20 -13.92
CA TRP A 341 14.71 -10.63 -12.57
C TRP A 341 15.22 -12.07 -12.55
N LYS A 342 16.14 -12.38 -11.64
CA LYS A 342 16.73 -13.72 -11.54
C LYS A 342 15.79 -14.66 -10.78
N ARG A 343 14.86 -15.30 -11.50
CA ARG A 343 13.94 -16.30 -10.94
C ARG A 343 14.55 -17.71 -11.00
N PRO A 344 14.35 -18.56 -9.98
CA PRO A 344 14.72 -19.97 -10.03
C PRO A 344 13.69 -20.84 -10.76
N PHE A 345 12.71 -20.24 -11.44
CA PHE A 345 11.58 -20.92 -12.07
C PHE A 345 11.10 -20.19 -13.33
N THR A 346 10.35 -20.89 -14.19
CA THR A 346 9.76 -20.28 -15.39
C THR A 346 8.54 -19.44 -15.01
N LYS A 347 8.60 -18.14 -15.28
CA LYS A 347 7.55 -17.17 -14.96
C LYS A 347 6.24 -17.47 -15.69
N LEU A 348 5.13 -17.33 -14.98
CA LEU A 348 3.78 -17.34 -15.54
C LEU A 348 3.34 -15.94 -15.98
N SER A 349 2.59 -15.86 -17.08
CA SER A 349 1.79 -14.68 -17.43
C SER A 349 0.70 -14.43 -16.38
N PHE A 350 0.03 -13.28 -16.46
CA PHE A 350 -1.05 -12.97 -15.52
C PHE A 350 -2.23 -13.94 -15.65
N GLU A 351 -2.62 -14.29 -16.87
CA GLU A 351 -3.70 -15.22 -17.15
C GLU A 351 -3.36 -16.64 -16.68
N GLU A 352 -2.11 -17.09 -16.87
CA GLU A 352 -1.65 -18.38 -16.38
C GLU A 352 -1.62 -18.45 -14.85
N LYS A 353 -1.35 -17.34 -14.16
CA LYS A 353 -1.50 -17.29 -12.69
C LYS A 353 -2.95 -17.43 -12.26
N GLN A 354 -3.90 -16.87 -13.01
CA GLN A 354 -5.33 -17.08 -12.75
C GLN A 354 -5.73 -18.53 -13.02
N GLU A 355 -5.23 -19.14 -14.10
CA GLU A 355 -5.45 -20.55 -14.38
C GLU A 355 -4.89 -21.44 -13.26
N LEU A 356 -3.67 -21.18 -12.81
CA LEU A 356 -3.04 -21.87 -11.69
C LEU A 356 -3.93 -21.81 -10.44
N GLN A 357 -4.40 -20.62 -10.04
CA GLN A 357 -5.30 -20.46 -8.89
C GLN A 357 -6.61 -21.23 -9.08
N LYS A 358 -7.25 -21.16 -10.26
CA LYS A 358 -8.49 -21.91 -10.55
C LYS A 358 -8.28 -23.42 -10.41
N ARG A 359 -7.16 -23.94 -10.92
CA ARG A 359 -6.83 -25.36 -10.83
C ARG A 359 -6.53 -25.78 -9.39
N LEU A 360 -5.75 -25.00 -8.66
CA LEU A 360 -5.51 -25.24 -7.22
C LEU A 360 -6.84 -25.29 -6.44
N SER A 361 -7.79 -24.40 -6.76
CA SER A 361 -9.13 -24.45 -6.18
C SER A 361 -9.93 -25.69 -6.58
N ALA A 362 -9.88 -26.09 -7.85
CA ALA A 362 -10.58 -27.29 -8.33
C ALA A 362 -10.09 -28.58 -7.64
N HIS A 363 -8.82 -28.63 -7.23
CA HIS A 363 -8.25 -29.74 -6.45
C HIS A 363 -8.35 -29.54 -4.92
N GLY A 364 -9.01 -28.48 -4.45
CA GLY A 364 -9.24 -28.24 -3.03
C GLY A 364 -8.05 -27.67 -2.24
N TYR A 365 -6.99 -27.20 -2.91
CA TYR A 365 -5.83 -26.59 -2.24
C TYR A 365 -6.00 -25.09 -1.94
N TYR A 366 -6.91 -24.41 -2.66
CA TYR A 366 -7.05 -22.95 -2.60
C TYR A 366 -8.52 -22.52 -2.55
N ASP A 367 -8.88 -21.70 -1.58
CA ASP A 367 -10.23 -21.19 -1.35
C ASP A 367 -10.40 -19.69 -1.71
N GLY A 368 -9.31 -19.03 -2.12
CA GLY A 368 -9.31 -17.64 -2.52
C GLY A 368 -9.77 -17.40 -3.97
N LYS A 369 -9.78 -16.13 -4.37
CA LYS A 369 -10.17 -15.74 -5.74
C LYS A 369 -9.02 -16.00 -6.72
N ALA A 370 -9.38 -16.43 -7.93
CA ALA A 370 -8.45 -16.52 -9.05
C ALA A 370 -8.18 -15.14 -9.68
N ASP A 371 -7.52 -14.26 -8.93
CA ASP A 371 -7.25 -12.87 -9.29
C ASP A 371 -5.87 -12.62 -9.90
N GLY A 372 -5.07 -13.67 -10.12
CA GLY A 372 -3.74 -13.62 -10.73
C GLY A 372 -2.64 -13.04 -9.82
N LYS A 373 -3.01 -12.61 -8.61
CA LYS A 373 -2.10 -12.05 -7.61
C LYS A 373 -1.65 -13.14 -6.65
N ILE A 374 -0.35 -13.40 -6.64
CA ILE A 374 0.22 -14.47 -5.83
C ILE A 374 0.54 -13.93 -4.44
N GLY A 375 -0.45 -14.04 -3.56
CA GLY A 375 -0.34 -13.78 -2.12
C GLY A 375 0.02 -15.01 -1.30
N GLU A 376 -0.03 -14.88 0.01
CA GLU A 376 0.28 -15.94 0.97
C GLU A 376 -0.60 -17.19 0.77
N GLY A 377 -1.92 -17.02 0.62
CA GLY A 377 -2.83 -18.13 0.38
C GLY A 377 -2.50 -18.95 -0.88
N SER A 378 -2.19 -18.28 -2.00
CA SER A 378 -1.77 -18.97 -3.22
C SER A 378 -0.44 -19.70 -3.03
N ARG A 379 0.53 -19.10 -2.32
CA ARG A 379 1.82 -19.76 -2.03
C ARG A 379 1.64 -20.97 -1.13
N SER A 380 0.80 -20.87 -0.11
CA SER A 380 0.47 -21.99 0.76
C SER A 380 -0.16 -23.13 -0.05
N ALA A 381 -1.13 -22.83 -0.91
CA ALA A 381 -1.75 -23.81 -1.79
C ALA A 381 -0.74 -24.49 -2.74
N ILE A 382 0.18 -23.71 -3.33
CA ILE A 382 1.26 -24.25 -4.17
C ILE A 382 2.16 -25.18 -3.37
N LYS A 383 2.57 -24.79 -2.15
CA LYS A 383 3.41 -25.62 -1.28
C LYS A 383 2.72 -26.93 -0.91
N THR A 384 1.43 -26.90 -0.59
CA THR A 384 0.63 -28.09 -0.30
C THR A 384 0.57 -29.01 -1.52
N PHE A 385 0.32 -28.47 -2.71
CA PHE A 385 0.32 -29.24 -3.95
C PHE A 385 1.71 -29.84 -4.27
N GLN A 386 2.78 -29.06 -4.12
CA GLN A 386 4.16 -29.53 -4.28
C GLN A 386 4.48 -30.67 -3.31
N ALA A 387 4.08 -30.55 -2.05
CA ALA A 387 4.27 -31.58 -1.04
C ALA A 387 3.59 -32.90 -1.43
N GLN A 388 2.36 -32.85 -1.94
CA GLN A 388 1.62 -34.04 -2.37
C GLN A 388 2.30 -34.76 -3.55
N LEU A 389 3.06 -34.05 -4.38
CA LEU A 389 3.82 -34.61 -5.50
C LEU A 389 5.28 -34.94 -5.15
N GLY A 390 5.69 -34.79 -3.89
CA GLY A 390 7.09 -35.01 -3.47
C GLY A 390 8.08 -33.99 -4.04
N LEU A 391 7.61 -32.81 -4.45
CA LEU A 391 8.44 -31.72 -4.98
C LEU A 391 8.97 -30.83 -3.85
N THR A 392 10.00 -30.03 -4.16
CA THR A 392 10.45 -28.95 -3.28
C THR A 392 9.31 -27.96 -3.01
N GLN A 393 9.06 -27.67 -1.73
CA GLN A 393 7.94 -26.82 -1.28
C GLN A 393 8.33 -25.34 -1.26
N ASP A 394 8.79 -24.82 -2.39
CA ASP A 394 9.22 -23.42 -2.53
C ASP A 394 8.04 -22.43 -2.62
N GLY A 395 6.85 -22.91 -3.01
CA GLY A 395 5.66 -22.09 -3.19
C GLY A 395 5.71 -21.16 -4.41
N HIS A 396 6.60 -21.41 -5.37
CA HIS A 396 6.76 -20.58 -6.55
C HIS A 396 5.61 -20.79 -7.55
N PRO A 397 4.96 -19.70 -8.05
CA PRO A 397 3.90 -19.78 -9.04
C PRO A 397 4.51 -20.00 -10.44
N SER A 398 4.93 -21.22 -10.72
CA SER A 398 5.75 -21.54 -11.89
C SER A 398 5.04 -22.30 -12.99
N MET A 399 5.58 -22.24 -14.20
CA MET A 399 5.10 -23.02 -15.35
C MET A 399 5.18 -24.52 -15.10
N GLU A 400 6.20 -24.97 -14.35
CA GLU A 400 6.38 -26.36 -13.97
C GLU A 400 5.21 -26.85 -13.10
N VAL A 401 4.79 -26.04 -12.11
CA VAL A 401 3.62 -26.33 -11.27
C VAL A 401 2.33 -26.31 -12.10
N LEU A 402 2.13 -25.29 -12.93
CA LEU A 402 0.94 -25.18 -13.77
C LEU A 402 0.79 -26.36 -14.74
N ASN A 403 1.89 -26.78 -15.38
CA ASN A 403 1.87 -27.93 -16.29
C ASN A 403 1.56 -29.25 -15.58
N ARG A 404 1.89 -29.39 -14.29
CA ARG A 404 1.44 -30.56 -13.49
C ARG A 404 -0.05 -30.49 -13.21
N LEU A 405 -0.57 -29.33 -12.81
CA LEU A 405 -2.02 -29.08 -12.62
C LEU A 405 -2.85 -29.19 -13.90
N ARG A 406 -2.22 -29.11 -15.09
CA ARG A 406 -2.88 -29.32 -16.38
C ARG A 406 -3.02 -30.80 -16.76
N ARG A 407 -2.20 -31.67 -16.17
CA ARG A 407 -2.13 -33.10 -16.49
C ARG A 407 -2.89 -33.97 -15.48
N ASN A 408 -2.96 -33.51 -14.24
CA ASN A 408 -3.83 -34.03 -13.20
C ASN A 408 -5.20 -33.37 -13.27
#